data_AF-A6EPY6-F1
#
_entry.id   AF-A6EPY6-F1
#
_cell.length_a   1.000
_cell.length_b   1.000
_cell.length_c   1.000
_cell.angle_alpha   90.00
_cell.angle_beta   90.00
_cell.angle_gamma   90.00
#
_symmetry.space_group_name_H-M   'P 1'
#
loop_
_entity.id
_entity.type
_entity.pdbx_description
1 polymer ?
#
loop_
_entity_poly.entity_id
_entity_poly.type
_entity_poly.pdbx_seq_one_letter_code
_entity_poly.pdbx_strand_id
1 'polypeptide(L)'
;MFTTDDTLYLKNKGITIKNVEAQREALVKGIPFAAVVAAATIDNGIERLSDAEQQKLVAAYNKVLDTIDVVKFVPASGAATRMFKHLVSFLQEFNPEQESIDVYLDKKEQALTKAFFNNFKELPFADHVLKLVETVYPTFNEMSKGSRLLALTEILLKSDGLDYGNMPKGLVPFHKYEDYSTTAFEEQLFEATFFAASNGKVNVHFTVAEQHLDKFKEHYTAIKNRVVSATKTAFEITYSFQKKETDTVAIDKELNFVRTGDGALLLRPSGHGALLSNLNDIDADLIFIKNIDNVVCPKYVSEIAHYKKVLAGKLLVVQKQVFDYLKQLENAVTEEKLAEIKLFISTTLYNTSQPETVDQIKNILNRPLRVCGVVKNTGAPGGGPFWVRKDGEDSLQIVEAAQINTEAISQKQLLDNATHFNPVDLVCGVKDYQGNTFNLHDFKDVDSGFVTQKSYQGKSIKVLELPGLWNGAMAYWNTIFVEVPLATFNPVKTVNDLLKKEHNPMYNG
;
A
#
# COMPACT_ATOMS: atom_id res chain seq x y z
N MET A 1 -34.99 -10.07 7.62
CA MET A 1 -35.29 -10.08 6.17
C MET A 1 -34.97 -8.70 5.62
N PHE A 2 -34.43 -8.63 4.41
CA PHE A 2 -34.23 -7.36 3.69
C PHE A 2 -35.58 -6.82 3.24
N THR A 3 -35.77 -5.50 3.31
CA THR A 3 -36.94 -4.84 2.73
C THR A 3 -36.78 -4.67 1.21
N THR A 4 -37.85 -4.28 0.52
CA THR A 4 -37.78 -3.89 -0.89
C THR A 4 -36.85 -2.70 -1.09
N ASP A 5 -36.88 -1.73 -0.17
CA ASP A 5 -36.01 -0.56 -0.18
C ASP A 5 -34.54 -0.94 0.02
N ASP A 6 -34.24 -1.91 0.90
CA ASP A 6 -32.88 -2.45 1.08
C ASP A 6 -32.37 -3.05 -0.24
N THR A 7 -33.22 -3.81 -0.94
CA THR A 7 -32.84 -4.46 -2.21
C THR A 7 -32.54 -3.44 -3.30
N LEU A 8 -33.37 -2.40 -3.41
CA LEU A 8 -33.15 -1.31 -4.37
C LEU A 8 -31.90 -0.49 -4.03
N TYR A 9 -31.71 -0.16 -2.75
CA TYR A 9 -30.53 0.55 -2.27
C TYR A 9 -29.24 -0.21 -2.58
N LEU A 10 -29.18 -1.49 -2.26
CA LEU A 10 -28.02 -2.34 -2.53
C LEU A 10 -27.77 -2.50 -4.03
N LYS A 11 -28.82 -2.70 -4.84
CA LYS A 11 -28.71 -2.76 -6.30
C LYS A 11 -28.13 -1.47 -6.89
N ASN A 12 -28.58 -0.30 -6.42
CA ASN A 12 -28.05 1.00 -6.85
C ASN A 12 -26.57 1.21 -6.45
N LYS A 13 -26.09 0.48 -5.45
CA LYS A 13 -24.68 0.46 -5.02
C LYS A 13 -23.85 -0.64 -5.69
N GLY A 14 -24.46 -1.49 -6.53
CA GLY A 14 -23.80 -2.64 -7.14
C GLY A 14 -23.59 -3.83 -6.20
N ILE A 15 -24.20 -3.81 -5.00
CA ILE A 15 -24.04 -4.86 -3.99
C ILE A 15 -25.17 -5.87 -4.15
N THR A 16 -24.83 -7.15 -4.28
CA THR A 16 -25.83 -8.22 -4.36
C THR A 16 -26.28 -8.66 -2.97
N ILE A 17 -27.52 -9.14 -2.83
CA ILE A 17 -28.03 -9.70 -1.56
C ILE A 17 -27.12 -10.85 -1.07
N LYS A 18 -26.68 -11.70 -1.99
CA LYS A 18 -25.74 -12.81 -1.70
C LYS A 18 -24.44 -12.29 -1.06
N ASN A 19 -23.88 -11.19 -1.55
CA ASN A 19 -22.69 -10.58 -0.96
C ASN A 19 -22.97 -10.11 0.47
N VAL A 20 -24.12 -9.45 0.70
CA VAL A 20 -24.49 -8.98 2.05
C VAL A 20 -24.71 -10.14 3.02
N GLU A 21 -25.31 -11.24 2.58
CA GLU A 21 -25.49 -12.45 3.38
C GLU A 21 -24.14 -13.07 3.76
N ALA A 22 -23.21 -13.19 2.81
CA ALA A 22 -21.85 -13.66 3.08
C ALA A 22 -21.10 -12.72 4.05
N GLN A 23 -21.23 -11.40 3.88
CA GLN A 23 -20.66 -10.42 4.81
C GLN A 23 -21.21 -10.59 6.22
N ARG A 24 -22.52 -10.77 6.37
CA ARG A 24 -23.16 -11.02 7.67
C ARG A 24 -22.67 -12.33 8.29
N GLU A 25 -22.57 -13.38 7.51
CA GLU A 25 -22.07 -14.67 7.98
C GLU A 25 -20.65 -14.55 8.53
N ALA A 26 -19.75 -13.88 7.79
CA ALA A 26 -18.38 -13.60 8.24
C ALA A 26 -18.35 -12.72 9.51
N LEU A 27 -19.22 -11.72 9.61
CA LEU A 27 -19.32 -10.86 10.80
C LEU A 27 -19.80 -11.61 12.05
N VAL A 28 -20.68 -12.60 11.86
CA VAL A 28 -21.23 -13.43 12.94
C VAL A 28 -20.23 -14.51 13.36
N LYS A 29 -19.66 -15.25 12.41
CA LYS A 29 -18.70 -16.33 12.67
C LYS A 29 -17.33 -15.81 13.10
N GLY A 30 -16.96 -14.61 12.68
CA GLY A 30 -15.60 -14.09 12.75
C GLY A 30 -14.77 -14.53 11.54
N ILE A 31 -13.58 -13.94 11.40
CA ILE A 31 -12.61 -14.31 10.37
C ILE A 31 -11.54 -15.20 11.00
N PRO A 32 -11.22 -16.36 10.41
CA PRO A 32 -10.16 -17.21 10.92
C PRO A 32 -8.79 -16.52 10.81
N PHE A 33 -7.91 -16.81 11.77
CA PHE A 33 -6.50 -16.43 11.66
C PHE A 33 -5.83 -17.18 10.52
N ALA A 34 -4.81 -16.57 9.92
CA ALA A 34 -3.98 -17.22 8.92
C ALA A 34 -3.26 -18.43 9.55
N ALA A 35 -3.27 -19.56 8.85
CA ALA A 35 -2.57 -20.76 9.28
C ALA A 35 -1.07 -20.65 8.94
N VAL A 36 -0.37 -19.78 9.67
CA VAL A 36 1.07 -19.58 9.51
C VAL A 36 1.82 -20.82 10.02
N VAL A 37 2.65 -21.41 9.16
CA VAL A 37 3.45 -22.60 9.49
C VAL A 37 4.91 -22.25 9.76
N ALA A 38 5.44 -21.20 9.13
CA ALA A 38 6.80 -20.70 9.36
C ALA A 38 6.93 -19.24 8.91
N ALA A 39 7.87 -18.49 9.51
CA ALA A 39 8.35 -17.23 8.94
C ALA A 39 9.22 -17.53 7.71
N ALA A 40 9.09 -16.73 6.65
CA ALA A 40 10.03 -16.82 5.55
C ALA A 40 11.37 -16.19 5.95
N THR A 41 12.48 -16.84 5.59
CA THR A 41 13.84 -16.35 5.85
C THR A 41 14.66 -16.49 4.58
N ILE A 42 15.87 -15.92 4.58
CA ILE A 42 16.84 -16.20 3.52
C ILE A 42 17.05 -17.72 3.44
N ASP A 43 17.11 -18.24 2.22
CA ASP A 43 17.20 -19.67 1.88
C ASP A 43 15.97 -20.52 2.30
N ASN A 44 14.94 -19.89 2.88
CA ASN A 44 13.66 -20.51 3.21
C ASN A 44 12.50 -19.57 2.84
N GLY A 45 12.33 -19.35 1.53
CA GLY A 45 11.25 -18.55 0.98
C GLY A 45 11.58 -17.08 0.69
N ILE A 46 12.79 -16.62 1.01
CA ILE A 46 13.30 -15.30 0.58
C ILE A 46 14.60 -15.50 -0.20
N GLU A 47 14.63 -14.99 -1.42
CA GLU A 47 15.82 -15.02 -2.27
C GLU A 47 16.75 -13.85 -1.92
N ARG A 48 18.04 -14.16 -1.73
CA ARG A 48 19.11 -13.16 -1.70
C ARG A 48 19.89 -13.25 -3.00
N LEU A 49 19.83 -12.19 -3.81
CA LEU A 49 20.46 -12.15 -5.12
C LEU A 49 21.85 -11.52 -5.05
N SER A 50 22.84 -12.19 -5.64
CA SER A 50 24.17 -11.63 -5.88
C SER A 50 24.14 -10.47 -6.87
N ASP A 51 25.16 -9.61 -6.86
CA ASP A 51 25.26 -8.48 -7.79
C ASP A 51 25.24 -8.93 -9.26
N ALA A 52 25.84 -10.09 -9.57
CA ALA A 52 25.83 -10.66 -10.90
C ALA A 52 24.43 -11.11 -11.34
N GLU A 53 23.63 -11.69 -10.43
CA GLU A 53 22.23 -12.04 -10.69
C GLU A 53 21.38 -10.79 -10.87
N GLN A 54 21.55 -9.79 -10.01
CA GLN A 54 20.86 -8.51 -10.11
C GLN A 54 21.12 -7.86 -11.48
N GLN A 55 22.38 -7.78 -11.92
CA GLN A 55 22.74 -7.23 -13.23
C GLN A 55 22.08 -7.99 -14.39
N LYS A 56 22.04 -9.33 -14.33
CA LYS A 56 21.36 -10.15 -15.35
C LYS A 56 19.86 -9.86 -15.40
N LEU A 57 19.21 -9.74 -14.25
CA LEU A 57 17.77 -9.46 -14.17
C LEU A 57 17.45 -8.05 -14.66
N VAL A 58 18.25 -7.05 -14.28
CA VAL A 58 18.13 -5.68 -14.79
C VAL A 58 18.30 -5.65 -16.32
N ALA A 59 19.29 -6.37 -16.85
CA ALA A 59 19.48 -6.47 -18.30
C ALA A 59 18.30 -7.18 -19.00
N ALA A 60 17.75 -8.23 -18.41
CA ALA A 60 16.58 -8.93 -18.93
C ALA A 60 15.35 -8.01 -19.00
N TYR A 61 15.12 -7.21 -17.96
CA TYR A 61 14.04 -6.22 -17.94
C TYR A 61 14.24 -5.12 -18.99
N ASN A 62 15.41 -4.48 -18.99
CA ASN A 62 15.70 -3.38 -19.91
C ASN A 62 15.59 -3.80 -21.39
N LYS A 63 15.88 -5.07 -21.70
CA LYS A 63 15.78 -5.61 -23.07
C LYS A 63 14.34 -5.60 -23.62
N VAL A 64 13.33 -5.70 -22.75
CA VAL A 64 11.93 -5.83 -23.15
C VAL A 64 11.07 -4.61 -22.80
N LEU A 65 11.60 -3.66 -22.02
CA LEU A 65 10.87 -2.48 -21.51
C LEU A 65 10.14 -1.69 -22.61
N ASP A 66 10.77 -1.52 -23.77
CA ASP A 66 10.17 -0.80 -24.90
C ASP A 66 9.15 -1.63 -25.72
N THR A 67 8.96 -2.91 -25.36
CA THR A 67 8.09 -3.87 -26.07
C THR A 67 6.91 -4.39 -25.23
N ILE A 68 6.82 -3.99 -23.96
CA ILE A 68 5.77 -4.42 -23.04
C ILE A 68 5.05 -3.20 -22.44
N ASP A 69 3.79 -3.39 -22.07
CA ASP A 69 3.01 -2.38 -21.37
C ASP A 69 3.34 -2.39 -19.88
N VAL A 70 3.91 -1.29 -19.39
CA VAL A 70 4.30 -1.09 -17.99
C VAL A 70 3.43 -0.01 -17.36
N VAL A 71 2.90 -0.31 -16.17
CA VAL A 71 2.12 0.65 -15.36
C VAL A 71 2.67 0.71 -13.94
N LYS A 72 2.83 1.92 -13.38
CA LYS A 72 3.04 2.12 -11.95
C LYS A 72 1.70 2.40 -11.27
N PHE A 73 1.22 1.47 -10.46
CA PHE A 73 0.00 1.58 -9.67
C PHE A 73 0.32 2.08 -8.25
N VAL A 74 -0.24 3.23 -7.88
CA VAL A 74 0.06 3.94 -6.62
C VAL A 74 -1.21 4.12 -5.79
N PRO A 75 -1.38 3.36 -4.69
CA PRO A 75 -2.43 3.62 -3.73
C PRO A 75 -2.25 4.99 -3.04
N ALA A 76 -3.19 5.91 -3.25
CA ALA A 76 -3.08 7.32 -2.84
C ALA A 76 -4.36 7.90 -2.18
N SER A 77 -5.32 7.05 -1.81
CA SER A 77 -6.61 7.47 -1.24
C SER A 77 -6.55 7.87 0.23
N GLY A 78 -5.46 7.55 0.94
CA GLY A 78 -5.29 7.84 2.36
C GLY A 78 -5.06 9.32 2.68
N ALA A 79 -5.85 9.84 3.63
CA ALA A 79 -5.62 11.16 4.21
C ALA A 79 -4.39 11.19 5.13
N ALA A 80 -3.81 12.37 5.30
CA ALA A 80 -2.67 12.59 6.20
C ALA A 80 -3.06 12.71 7.69
N THR A 81 -4.29 12.41 8.07
CA THR A 81 -4.79 12.59 9.45
C THR A 81 -3.91 11.92 10.51
N ARG A 82 -3.43 10.69 10.24
CA ARG A 82 -2.53 9.97 11.16
C ARG A 82 -1.13 10.61 11.23
N MET A 83 -0.66 11.22 10.15
CA MET A 83 0.64 11.90 10.07
C MET A 83 0.72 13.07 11.06
N PHE A 84 -0.40 13.76 11.28
CA PHE A 84 -0.50 14.93 12.15
C PHE A 84 -1.19 14.66 13.50
N LYS A 85 -1.43 13.38 13.87
CA LYS A 85 -2.23 13.01 15.05
C LYS A 85 -1.78 13.70 16.34
N HIS A 86 -0.48 13.76 16.59
CA HIS A 86 0.06 14.36 17.83
C HIS A 86 -0.15 15.89 17.87
N LEU A 87 -0.22 16.56 16.73
CA LEU A 87 -0.56 17.99 16.64
C LEU A 87 -2.05 18.25 16.81
N VAL A 88 -2.91 17.32 16.37
CA VAL A 88 -4.35 17.37 16.67
C VAL A 88 -4.56 17.25 18.18
N SER A 89 -3.87 16.32 18.86
CA SER A 89 -3.88 16.22 20.31
C SER A 89 -3.39 17.51 20.97
N PHE A 90 -2.30 18.12 20.48
CA PHE A 90 -1.81 19.41 20.97
C PHE A 90 -2.88 20.51 20.92
N LEU A 91 -3.61 20.65 19.80
CA LEU A 91 -4.70 21.64 19.68
C LEU A 91 -5.85 21.41 20.65
N GLN A 92 -6.09 20.17 21.07
CA GLN A 92 -7.20 19.81 21.97
C GLN A 92 -6.82 19.94 23.44
N GLU A 93 -5.55 19.69 23.78
CA GLU A 93 -5.10 19.52 25.15
C GLU A 93 -4.37 20.73 25.70
N PHE A 94 -3.56 21.43 24.88
CA PHE A 94 -2.74 22.53 25.38
C PHE A 94 -3.55 23.81 25.53
N ASN A 95 -3.55 24.37 26.74
CA ASN A 95 -4.14 25.67 27.03
C ASN A 95 -3.07 26.62 27.63
N PRO A 96 -2.69 27.71 26.93
CA PRO A 96 -1.64 28.62 27.36
C PRO A 96 -2.02 29.44 28.61
N GLU A 97 -3.29 29.49 28.99
CA GLU A 97 -3.75 30.11 30.24
C GLU A 97 -3.57 29.21 31.45
N GLN A 98 -3.44 27.89 31.25
CA GLN A 98 -3.38 26.89 32.32
C GLN A 98 -1.95 26.39 32.58
N GLU A 99 -1.12 26.29 31.54
CA GLU A 99 0.27 25.86 31.68
C GLU A 99 1.18 26.50 30.62
N SER A 100 2.46 26.67 30.98
CA SER A 100 3.46 27.15 30.02
C SER A 100 3.76 26.08 28.96
N ILE A 101 4.11 26.54 27.74
CA ILE A 101 4.43 25.63 26.63
C ILE A 101 5.63 24.72 26.91
N ASP A 102 6.64 25.21 27.63
CA ASP A 102 7.82 24.42 27.93
C ASP A 102 7.49 23.27 28.89
N VAL A 103 6.62 23.51 29.88
CA VAL A 103 6.11 22.47 30.78
C VAL A 103 5.27 21.44 30.03
N TYR A 104 4.39 21.87 29.11
CA TYR A 104 3.61 20.95 28.28
C TYR A 104 4.51 20.04 27.42
N LEU A 105 5.49 20.62 26.72
CA LEU A 105 6.35 19.88 25.80
C LEU A 105 7.37 18.97 26.51
N ASP A 106 7.70 19.23 27.77
CA ASP A 106 8.58 18.38 28.58
C ASP A 106 7.91 17.08 29.06
N LYS A 107 6.59 16.96 28.93
CA LYS A 107 5.85 15.71 29.19
C LYS A 107 6.30 14.62 28.20
N LYS A 108 6.50 13.40 28.70
CA LYS A 108 7.04 12.27 27.90
C LYS A 108 6.17 11.96 26.67
N GLU A 109 4.85 12.04 26.82
CA GLU A 109 3.86 11.82 25.77
C GLU A 109 3.92 12.89 24.65
N GLN A 110 4.51 14.05 24.91
CA GLN A 110 4.64 15.15 23.95
C GLN A 110 5.97 15.13 23.18
N ALA A 111 6.78 14.07 23.29
CA ALA A 111 8.07 13.97 22.63
C ALA A 111 8.00 14.22 21.10
N LEU A 112 6.98 13.70 20.41
CA LEU A 112 6.77 13.93 18.97
C LEU A 112 6.42 15.39 18.67
N THR A 113 5.55 16.00 19.47
CA THR A 113 5.14 17.41 19.34
C THR A 113 6.31 18.35 19.62
N LYS A 114 7.13 18.06 20.64
CA LYS A 114 8.36 18.79 20.94
C LYS A 114 9.36 18.70 19.79
N ALA A 115 9.60 17.49 19.27
CA ALA A 115 10.50 17.28 18.12
C ALA A 115 10.03 18.04 16.87
N PHE A 116 8.72 18.07 16.61
CA PHE A 116 8.14 18.84 15.51
C PHE A 116 8.44 20.34 15.63
N PHE A 117 8.11 20.95 16.77
CA PHE A 117 8.30 22.40 16.93
C PHE A 117 9.77 22.82 16.95
N ASN A 118 10.66 21.99 17.51
CA ASN A 118 12.10 22.25 17.51
C ASN A 118 12.69 22.29 16.10
N ASN A 119 12.16 21.48 15.18
CA ASN A 119 12.67 21.35 13.81
C ASN A 119 11.70 21.93 12.78
N PHE A 120 10.74 22.76 13.20
CA PHE A 120 9.65 23.22 12.33
C PHE A 120 10.15 23.89 11.05
N LYS A 121 11.22 24.70 11.14
CA LYS A 121 11.81 25.43 10.01
C LYS A 121 12.41 24.52 8.92
N GLU A 122 12.73 23.29 9.26
CA GLU A 122 13.29 22.30 8.33
C GLU A 122 12.21 21.65 7.47
N LEU A 123 10.94 21.78 7.86
CA LEU A 123 9.84 21.12 7.16
C LEU A 123 9.52 21.79 5.82
N PRO A 124 9.08 21.02 4.81
CA PRO A 124 8.85 21.51 3.44
C PRO A 124 7.79 22.60 3.29
N PHE A 125 6.92 22.74 4.28
CA PHE A 125 5.82 23.70 4.30
C PHE A 125 6.02 24.83 5.31
N ALA A 126 7.16 24.88 6.01
CA ALA A 126 7.39 25.83 7.11
C ALA A 126 7.23 27.29 6.68
N ASP A 127 7.86 27.68 5.57
CA ASP A 127 7.85 29.05 5.07
C ASP A 127 6.44 29.48 4.64
N HIS A 128 5.68 28.55 4.03
CA HIS A 128 4.30 28.80 3.65
C HIS A 128 3.40 29.01 4.87
N VAL A 129 3.55 28.17 5.91
CA VAL A 129 2.80 28.29 7.16
C VAL A 129 3.14 29.60 7.88
N LEU A 130 4.42 29.98 7.96
CA LEU A 130 4.86 31.24 8.58
C LEU A 130 4.25 32.46 7.88
N LYS A 131 4.29 32.49 6.55
CA LYS A 131 3.70 33.57 5.78
C LYS A 131 2.18 33.68 6.01
N LEU A 132 1.49 32.54 6.06
CA LEU A 132 0.05 32.51 6.24
C LEU A 132 -0.35 32.90 7.68
N VAL A 133 0.38 32.44 8.70
CA VAL A 133 0.08 32.79 10.10
C VAL A 133 0.28 34.29 10.35
N GLU A 134 1.30 34.92 9.78
CA GLU A 134 1.51 36.37 9.90
C GLU A 134 0.40 37.18 9.21
N THR A 135 -0.22 36.62 8.17
CA THR A 135 -1.36 37.25 7.49
C THR A 135 -2.65 37.13 8.31
N VAL A 136 -2.90 35.96 8.91
CA VAL A 136 -4.13 35.68 9.67
C VAL A 136 -4.07 36.25 11.09
N TYR A 137 -2.89 36.29 11.70
CA TYR A 137 -2.63 36.82 13.03
C TYR A 137 -1.61 37.98 12.94
N PRO A 138 -2.06 39.23 12.69
CA PRO A 138 -1.15 40.37 12.51
C PRO A 138 -0.23 40.66 13.71
N THR A 139 -0.64 40.27 14.92
CA THR A 139 0.14 40.40 16.17
C THR A 139 0.94 39.14 16.50
N PHE A 140 1.14 38.22 15.55
CA PHE A 140 1.83 36.94 15.76
C PHE A 140 3.18 37.10 16.47
N ASN A 141 3.97 38.11 16.10
CA ASN A 141 5.29 38.36 16.70
C ASN A 141 5.25 38.87 18.15
N GLU A 142 4.12 39.40 18.60
CA GLU A 142 3.90 39.92 19.95
C GLU A 142 3.32 38.85 20.89
N MET A 143 2.84 37.74 20.34
CA MET A 143 2.24 36.64 21.09
C MET A 143 3.26 35.86 21.94
N SER A 144 2.77 35.28 23.05
CA SER A 144 3.54 34.32 23.84
C SER A 144 4.03 33.14 22.98
N LYS A 145 5.12 32.47 23.38
CA LYS A 145 5.63 31.29 22.68
C LYS A 145 4.52 30.23 22.50
N GLY A 146 3.76 29.92 23.54
CA GLY A 146 2.65 28.95 23.47
C GLY A 146 1.56 29.36 22.49
N SER A 147 1.13 30.62 22.54
CA SER A 147 0.12 31.16 21.62
C SER A 147 0.57 31.14 20.16
N ARG A 148 1.86 31.40 19.88
CA ARG A 148 2.43 31.27 18.53
C ARG A 148 2.40 29.83 18.02
N LEU A 149 2.77 28.86 18.85
CA LEU A 149 2.74 27.44 18.45
C LEU A 149 1.30 26.94 18.21
N LEU A 150 0.33 27.43 18.99
CA LEU A 150 -1.08 27.19 18.72
C LEU A 150 -1.51 27.77 17.38
N ALA A 151 -1.28 29.06 17.13
CA ALA A 151 -1.65 29.71 15.88
C ALA A 151 -1.02 29.01 14.65
N LEU A 152 0.26 28.60 14.74
CA LEU A 152 0.92 27.81 13.70
C LEU A 152 0.21 26.47 13.45
N THR A 153 -0.17 25.78 14.51
CA THR A 153 -0.83 24.46 14.39
C THR A 153 -2.26 24.60 13.89
N GLU A 154 -2.96 25.67 14.25
CA GLU A 154 -4.29 26.02 13.71
C GLU A 154 -4.23 26.25 12.21
N ILE A 155 -3.30 27.09 11.74
CA ILE A 155 -3.08 27.32 10.30
C ILE A 155 -2.74 26.03 9.56
N LEU A 156 -1.97 25.14 10.18
CA LEU A 156 -1.58 23.88 9.54
C LEU A 156 -2.76 22.90 9.37
N LEU A 157 -3.64 22.80 10.37
CA LEU A 157 -4.58 21.68 10.50
C LEU A 157 -6.06 22.03 10.37
N LYS A 158 -6.46 23.28 10.63
CA LYS A 158 -7.87 23.67 10.54
C LYS A 158 -8.29 23.84 9.07
N SER A 159 -9.58 23.66 8.83
CA SER A 159 -10.20 23.74 7.51
C SER A 159 -10.18 25.15 6.89
N ASP A 160 -10.07 26.19 7.72
CA ASP A 160 -9.89 27.59 7.32
C ASP A 160 -8.42 27.99 7.16
N GLY A 161 -7.48 27.07 7.47
CA GLY A 161 -6.06 27.17 7.16
C GLY A 161 -5.68 26.32 5.95
N LEU A 162 -4.63 25.51 6.10
CA LEU A 162 -4.10 24.62 5.05
C LEU A 162 -4.76 23.24 5.01
N ASP A 163 -5.47 22.86 6.08
CA ASP A 163 -6.22 21.61 6.18
C ASP A 163 -5.37 20.35 5.88
N TYR A 164 -4.07 20.37 6.20
CA TYR A 164 -3.17 19.26 5.87
C TYR A 164 -3.55 17.96 6.57
N GLY A 165 -4.24 18.02 7.71
CA GLY A 165 -4.76 16.84 8.39
C GLY A 165 -5.82 16.06 7.59
N ASN A 166 -6.57 16.73 6.71
CA ASN A 166 -7.62 16.10 5.89
C ASN A 166 -7.22 15.96 4.42
N MET A 167 -6.09 16.53 4.01
CA MET A 167 -5.56 16.41 2.65
C MET A 167 -5.06 14.97 2.37
N PRO A 168 -5.19 14.47 1.12
CA PRO A 168 -4.47 13.26 0.70
C PRO A 168 -2.98 13.41 0.95
N LYS A 169 -2.34 12.38 1.50
CA LYS A 169 -0.87 12.40 1.72
C LYS A 169 -0.09 12.75 0.46
N GLY A 170 -0.57 12.29 -0.70
CA GLY A 170 0.02 12.58 -2.01
C GLY A 170 0.18 14.07 -2.33
N LEU A 171 -0.63 14.95 -1.72
CA LEU A 171 -0.62 16.38 -1.99
C LEU A 171 0.02 17.21 -0.87
N VAL A 172 0.46 16.57 0.22
CA VAL A 172 1.22 17.24 1.28
C VAL A 172 2.66 17.47 0.78
N PRO A 173 3.25 18.65 0.99
CA PRO A 173 4.66 18.90 0.69
C PRO A 173 5.58 17.97 1.51
N PHE A 174 6.44 17.22 0.81
CA PHE A 174 7.32 16.20 1.40
C PHE A 174 8.80 16.61 1.34
N HIS A 175 9.25 17.27 0.28
CA HIS A 175 10.65 17.68 0.18
C HIS A 175 10.78 19.17 -0.10
N LYS A 176 11.81 19.79 0.50
CA LYS A 176 12.19 21.19 0.32
C LYS A 176 13.45 21.26 -0.54
N TYR A 177 13.36 21.93 -1.68
CA TYR A 177 14.49 22.34 -2.51
C TYR A 177 14.73 23.84 -2.32
N GLU A 178 15.78 24.37 -2.94
CA GLU A 178 16.16 25.78 -2.80
C GLU A 178 15.03 26.75 -3.16
N ASP A 179 14.39 26.54 -4.33
CA ASP A 179 13.36 27.45 -4.85
C ASP A 179 11.92 26.93 -4.72
N TYR A 180 11.73 25.67 -4.32
CA TYR A 180 10.41 25.05 -4.33
C TYR A 180 10.31 23.85 -3.39
N SER A 181 9.08 23.44 -3.13
CA SER A 181 8.79 22.15 -2.48
C SER A 181 8.08 21.20 -3.45
N THR A 182 8.25 19.90 -3.24
CA THR A 182 7.54 18.85 -3.98
C THR A 182 6.61 18.09 -3.05
N THR A 183 5.57 17.52 -3.63
CA THR A 183 4.65 16.62 -2.93
C THR A 183 5.05 15.17 -3.16
N ALA A 184 4.54 14.26 -2.35
CA ALA A 184 4.75 12.84 -2.58
C ALA A 184 4.25 12.38 -3.96
N PHE A 185 3.17 12.98 -4.47
CA PHE A 185 2.66 12.72 -5.83
C PHE A 185 3.70 13.03 -6.90
N GLU A 186 4.37 14.18 -6.80
CA GLU A 186 5.41 14.57 -7.75
C GLU A 186 6.63 13.65 -7.70
N GLU A 187 7.07 13.28 -6.49
CA GLU A 187 8.20 12.36 -6.32
C GLU A 187 7.89 10.96 -6.87
N GLN A 188 6.63 10.49 -6.78
CA GLN A 188 6.22 9.23 -7.42
C GLN A 188 6.35 9.29 -8.94
N LEU A 189 6.03 10.44 -9.57
CA LEU A 189 6.18 10.64 -11.01
C LEU A 189 7.66 10.66 -11.41
N PHE A 190 8.48 11.43 -10.67
CA PHE A 190 9.92 11.50 -10.92
C PHE A 190 10.58 10.12 -10.79
N GLU A 191 10.32 9.40 -9.70
CA GLU A 191 10.88 8.06 -9.47
C GLU A 191 10.49 7.07 -10.58
N ALA A 192 9.25 7.15 -11.07
CA ALA A 192 8.75 6.24 -12.11
C ALA A 192 9.55 6.34 -13.41
N THR A 193 10.13 7.50 -13.74
CA THR A 193 10.88 7.65 -14.99
C THR A 193 12.16 6.84 -15.03
N PHE A 194 12.69 6.41 -13.88
CA PHE A 194 13.93 5.66 -13.81
C PHE A 194 13.76 4.17 -14.11
N PHE A 195 12.54 3.63 -13.94
CA PHE A 195 12.28 2.21 -14.12
C PHE A 195 11.09 1.88 -15.01
N ALA A 196 10.10 2.76 -15.18
CA ALA A 196 8.89 2.50 -15.97
C ALA A 196 8.78 3.36 -17.25
N ALA A 197 9.82 4.13 -17.60
CA ALA A 197 9.83 4.91 -18.83
C ALA A 197 10.08 3.99 -20.03
N SER A 198 9.12 3.94 -20.94
CA SER A 198 9.14 3.17 -22.18
C SER A 198 8.80 4.09 -23.34
N ASN A 199 9.61 4.08 -24.40
CA ASN A 199 9.40 4.93 -25.58
C ASN A 199 9.15 6.43 -25.26
N GLY A 200 9.85 6.97 -24.25
CA GLY A 200 9.72 8.38 -23.83
C GLY A 200 8.46 8.71 -23.02
N LYS A 201 7.71 7.70 -22.58
CA LYS A 201 6.46 7.84 -21.83
C LYS A 201 6.46 6.98 -20.56
N VAL A 202 5.77 7.43 -19.52
CA VAL A 202 5.48 6.66 -18.31
C VAL A 202 3.98 6.62 -18.08
N ASN A 203 3.44 5.44 -17.79
CA ASN A 203 2.05 5.25 -17.38
C ASN A 203 1.99 5.11 -15.86
N VAL A 204 1.24 6.00 -15.20
CA VAL A 204 1.02 5.95 -13.75
C VAL A 204 -0.47 5.95 -13.46
N HIS A 205 -0.90 5.03 -12.61
CA HIS A 205 -2.26 4.91 -12.15
C HIS A 205 -2.34 5.22 -10.66
N PHE A 206 -3.17 6.17 -10.26
CA PHE A 206 -3.40 6.50 -8.85
C PHE A 206 -4.79 6.07 -8.40
N THR A 207 -4.88 5.41 -7.24
CA THR A 207 -6.19 5.25 -6.57
C THR A 207 -6.38 6.40 -5.59
N VAL A 208 -7.40 7.23 -5.79
CA VAL A 208 -7.66 8.43 -4.99
C VAL A 208 -9.08 8.40 -4.42
N ALA A 209 -9.38 9.25 -3.45
CA ALA A 209 -10.76 9.47 -3.05
C ALA A 209 -11.46 10.37 -4.09
N GLU A 210 -12.73 10.07 -4.40
CA GLU A 210 -13.52 10.79 -5.41
C GLU A 210 -13.51 12.31 -5.19
N GLN A 211 -13.71 12.74 -3.94
CA GLN A 211 -13.68 14.15 -3.50
C GLN A 211 -12.33 14.87 -3.66
N HIS A 212 -11.25 14.16 -3.96
CA HIS A 212 -9.90 14.72 -4.08
C HIS A 212 -9.36 14.66 -5.51
N LEU A 213 -10.11 14.10 -6.47
CA LEU A 213 -9.68 13.96 -7.86
C LEU A 213 -9.23 15.29 -8.47
N ASP A 214 -10.04 16.33 -8.33
CA ASP A 214 -9.76 17.62 -8.96
C ASP A 214 -8.50 18.26 -8.36
N LYS A 215 -8.27 18.12 -7.06
CA LYS A 215 -7.02 18.57 -6.40
C LYS A 215 -5.78 17.90 -7.01
N PHE A 216 -5.84 16.60 -7.32
CA PHE A 216 -4.72 15.91 -7.98
C PHE A 216 -4.51 16.39 -9.42
N LYS A 217 -5.58 16.60 -10.19
CA LYS A 217 -5.49 17.10 -11.58
C LYS A 217 -4.96 18.53 -11.65
N GLU A 218 -5.44 19.40 -10.77
CA GLU A 218 -4.97 20.77 -10.62
C GLU A 218 -3.49 20.79 -10.23
N HIS A 219 -3.11 19.98 -9.24
CA HIS A 219 -1.72 19.88 -8.81
C HIS A 219 -0.81 19.39 -9.94
N TYR A 220 -1.19 18.33 -10.67
CA TYR A 220 -0.43 17.88 -11.83
C TYR A 220 -0.29 18.99 -12.89
N THR A 221 -1.36 19.71 -13.19
CA THR A 221 -1.33 20.83 -14.14
C THR A 221 -0.31 21.90 -13.73
N ALA A 222 -0.21 22.20 -12.44
CA ALA A 222 0.75 23.18 -11.92
C ALA A 222 2.21 22.70 -12.04
N ILE A 223 2.49 21.41 -11.85
CA ILE A 223 3.86 20.87 -11.86
C ILE A 223 4.30 20.31 -13.22
N LYS A 224 3.36 20.05 -14.15
CA LYS A 224 3.59 19.27 -15.38
C LYS A 224 4.81 19.74 -16.16
N ASN A 225 4.90 21.04 -16.43
CA ASN A 225 5.99 21.60 -17.21
C ASN A 225 7.36 21.39 -16.54
N ARG A 226 7.41 21.52 -15.21
CA ARG A 226 8.64 21.28 -14.43
C ARG A 226 9.05 19.82 -14.51
N VAL A 227 8.15 18.90 -14.19
CA VAL A 227 8.48 17.47 -14.11
C VAL A 227 8.86 16.93 -15.50
N VAL A 228 8.09 17.22 -16.55
CA VAL A 228 8.41 16.80 -17.92
C VAL A 228 9.75 17.38 -18.39
N SER A 229 10.04 18.63 -18.06
CA SER A 229 11.31 19.26 -18.44
C SER A 229 12.50 18.64 -17.72
N ALA A 230 12.34 18.27 -16.44
CA ALA A 230 13.36 17.64 -15.62
C ALA A 230 13.65 16.20 -16.04
N THR A 231 12.61 15.43 -16.40
CA THR A 231 12.73 14.00 -16.71
C THR A 231 12.82 13.69 -18.20
N LYS A 232 12.55 14.67 -19.07
CA LYS A 232 12.42 14.50 -20.54
C LYS A 232 11.45 13.38 -20.93
N THR A 233 10.43 13.16 -20.11
CA THR A 233 9.48 12.05 -20.23
C THR A 233 8.06 12.56 -20.18
N ALA A 234 7.19 12.06 -21.06
CA ALA A 234 5.76 12.33 -21.02
C ALA A 234 5.05 11.43 -20.00
N PHE A 235 4.02 11.94 -19.32
CA PHE A 235 3.25 11.17 -18.35
C PHE A 235 1.82 10.96 -18.83
N GLU A 236 1.39 9.71 -18.86
CA GLU A 236 -0.02 9.34 -18.88
C GLU A 236 -0.45 8.99 -17.47
N ILE A 237 -1.33 9.82 -16.91
CA ILE A 237 -1.82 9.67 -15.55
C ILE A 237 -3.30 9.31 -15.59
N THR A 238 -3.63 8.16 -15.02
CA THR A 238 -5.01 7.72 -14.84
C THR A 238 -5.37 7.64 -13.36
N TYR A 239 -6.66 7.70 -13.07
CA TYR A 239 -7.17 7.69 -11.71
C TYR A 239 -8.31 6.68 -11.59
N SER A 240 -8.39 6.02 -10.45
CA SER A 240 -9.58 5.25 -10.06
C SER A 240 -9.93 5.48 -8.59
N PHE A 241 -11.10 4.99 -8.19
CA PHE A 241 -11.65 5.15 -6.85
C PHE A 241 -12.03 3.80 -6.29
N GLN A 242 -12.11 3.70 -4.96
CA GLN A 242 -12.71 2.53 -4.33
C GLN A 242 -14.14 2.34 -4.85
N LYS A 243 -14.42 1.17 -5.43
CA LYS A 243 -15.74 0.87 -5.99
C LYS A 243 -16.75 0.67 -4.85
N LYS A 244 -17.87 1.39 -4.88
CA LYS A 244 -18.95 1.34 -3.85
C LYS A 244 -19.56 -0.06 -3.69
N GLU A 245 -19.46 -0.91 -4.72
CA GLU A 245 -19.86 -2.32 -4.69
C GLU A 245 -19.04 -3.19 -3.71
N THR A 246 -17.89 -2.67 -3.25
CA THR A 246 -17.04 -3.33 -2.26
C THR A 246 -17.41 -2.95 -0.82
N ASP A 247 -18.34 -2.01 -0.61
CA ASP A 247 -18.73 -1.58 0.73
C ASP A 247 -19.36 -2.74 1.53
N THR A 248 -19.12 -2.75 2.83
CA THR A 248 -19.59 -3.80 3.74
C THR A 248 -20.67 -3.27 4.67
N VAL A 249 -21.64 -4.12 4.99
CA VAL A 249 -22.62 -3.84 6.04
C VAL A 249 -21.99 -3.87 7.43
N ALA A 250 -22.62 -3.18 8.38
CA ALA A 250 -22.28 -3.24 9.78
C ALA A 250 -23.34 -4.01 10.58
N ILE A 251 -22.91 -4.73 11.63
CA ILE A 251 -23.82 -5.34 12.62
C ILE A 251 -23.59 -4.79 14.03
N ASP A 252 -24.63 -4.81 14.85
CA ASP A 252 -24.56 -4.47 16.28
C ASP A 252 -24.16 -5.68 17.15
N LYS A 253 -24.18 -5.48 18.48
CA LYS A 253 -23.85 -6.54 19.45
C LYS A 253 -24.87 -7.67 19.46
N GLU A 254 -26.10 -7.36 19.09
CA GLU A 254 -27.24 -8.27 18.96
C GLU A 254 -27.28 -8.97 17.59
N LEU A 255 -26.25 -8.77 16.75
CA LEU A 255 -26.08 -9.35 15.41
C LEU A 255 -27.12 -8.90 14.38
N ASN A 256 -27.76 -7.75 14.61
CA ASN A 256 -28.68 -7.12 13.68
C ASN A 256 -27.94 -6.12 12.79
N PHE A 257 -28.44 -5.91 11.57
CA PHE A 257 -27.90 -4.87 10.69
C PHE A 257 -28.09 -3.48 11.30
N VAL A 258 -27.02 -2.70 11.30
CA VAL A 258 -27.04 -1.30 11.71
C VAL A 258 -27.63 -0.48 10.58
N ARG A 259 -28.51 0.45 10.93
CA ARG A 259 -29.17 1.35 9.98
C ARG A 259 -28.78 2.81 10.23
N THR A 260 -28.81 3.61 9.17
CA THR A 260 -28.66 5.06 9.23
C THR A 260 -29.94 5.72 9.77
N GLY A 261 -29.88 7.03 10.07
CA GLY A 261 -31.02 7.75 10.68
C GLY A 261 -32.28 7.82 9.79
N ASP A 262 -32.12 7.63 8.48
CA ASP A 262 -33.17 7.52 7.46
C ASP A 262 -33.63 6.07 7.23
N GLY A 263 -33.12 5.10 7.99
CA GLY A 263 -33.54 3.69 7.94
C GLY A 263 -32.82 2.81 6.91
N ALA A 264 -31.92 3.37 6.08
CA ALA A 264 -31.12 2.57 5.14
C ALA A 264 -30.06 1.72 5.85
N LEU A 265 -29.54 0.68 5.19
CA LEU A 265 -28.43 -0.12 5.72
C LEU A 265 -27.15 0.75 5.81
N LEU A 266 -26.48 0.69 6.97
CA LEU A 266 -25.19 1.35 7.15
C LEU A 266 -24.11 0.58 6.39
N LEU A 267 -23.65 1.16 5.29
CA LEU A 267 -22.51 0.69 4.50
C LEU A 267 -21.23 1.41 4.91
N ARG A 268 -20.12 0.67 4.95
CA ARG A 268 -18.79 1.19 5.26
C ARG A 268 -17.79 0.77 4.18
N PRO A 269 -16.82 1.63 3.83
CA PRO A 269 -15.71 1.24 2.98
C PRO A 269 -14.97 0.04 3.58
N SER A 270 -14.67 -0.95 2.75
CA SER A 270 -14.07 -2.24 3.13
C SER A 270 -12.54 -2.24 3.27
N GLY A 271 -11.91 -1.06 3.32
CA GLY A 271 -10.46 -0.91 3.49
C GLY A 271 -9.64 -1.25 2.25
N HIS A 272 -8.36 -1.59 2.44
CA HIS A 272 -7.38 -1.81 1.36
C HIS A 272 -7.73 -3.00 0.43
N GLY A 273 -8.63 -3.88 0.85
CA GLY A 273 -9.10 -5.00 0.02
C GLY A 273 -9.94 -4.60 -1.17
N ALA A 274 -10.46 -3.38 -1.18
CA ALA A 274 -11.17 -2.82 -2.32
C ALA A 274 -10.28 -2.55 -3.54
N LEU A 275 -8.95 -2.49 -3.34
CA LEU A 275 -8.01 -2.17 -4.41
C LEU A 275 -7.86 -3.31 -5.44
N LEU A 276 -8.27 -4.55 -5.12
CA LEU A 276 -8.19 -5.66 -6.06
C LEU A 276 -9.02 -5.36 -7.33
N SER A 277 -10.22 -4.80 -7.17
CA SER A 277 -11.06 -4.41 -8.29
C SER A 277 -10.44 -3.29 -9.13
N ASN A 278 -9.68 -2.38 -8.51
CA ASN A 278 -8.95 -1.33 -9.22
C ASN A 278 -7.77 -1.91 -10.00
N LEU A 279 -7.03 -2.85 -9.40
CA LEU A 279 -5.92 -3.54 -10.05
C LEU A 279 -6.41 -4.42 -11.22
N ASN A 280 -7.57 -5.06 -11.07
CA ASN A 280 -8.18 -5.90 -12.09
C ASN A 280 -8.57 -5.13 -13.37
N ASP A 281 -8.81 -3.82 -13.25
CA ASP A 281 -9.14 -2.97 -14.41
C ASP A 281 -7.87 -2.47 -15.15
N ILE A 282 -6.66 -2.76 -14.65
CA ILE A 282 -5.41 -2.36 -15.28
C ILE A 282 -5.00 -3.40 -16.32
N ASP A 283 -5.04 -3.00 -17.59
CA ASP A 283 -4.45 -3.78 -18.68
C ASP A 283 -2.99 -3.37 -18.88
N ALA A 284 -2.09 -4.22 -18.42
CA ALA A 284 -0.65 -4.07 -18.58
C ALA A 284 0.03 -5.44 -18.48
N ASP A 285 1.20 -5.59 -19.10
CA ASP A 285 2.00 -6.81 -18.97
C ASP A 285 2.71 -6.87 -17.61
N LEU A 286 3.12 -5.69 -17.10
CA LEU A 286 3.87 -5.56 -15.86
C LEU A 286 3.41 -4.35 -15.04
N ILE A 287 3.03 -4.60 -13.78
CA ILE A 287 2.49 -3.58 -12.88
C ILE A 287 3.39 -3.44 -11.66
N PHE A 288 3.93 -2.24 -11.43
CA PHE A 288 4.62 -1.89 -10.18
C PHE A 288 3.62 -1.36 -9.15
N ILE A 289 3.65 -1.87 -7.93
CA ILE A 289 2.81 -1.37 -6.83
C ILE A 289 3.70 -0.79 -5.73
N LYS A 290 3.42 0.46 -5.34
CA LYS A 290 4.10 1.16 -4.24
C LYS A 290 3.17 2.16 -3.58
N ASN A 291 3.15 2.24 -2.25
CA ASN A 291 2.34 3.23 -1.53
C ASN A 291 2.80 4.66 -1.80
N ILE A 292 1.84 5.60 -1.87
CA ILE A 292 2.09 7.03 -2.14
C ILE A 292 3.13 7.66 -1.21
N ASP A 293 3.16 7.25 0.07
CA ASP A 293 4.00 7.85 1.11
C ASP A 293 5.41 7.28 1.18
N ASN A 294 5.73 6.21 0.43
CA ASN A 294 7.07 5.66 0.33
C ASN A 294 7.80 6.31 -0.85
N VAL A 295 8.50 7.42 -0.59
CA VAL A 295 9.27 8.20 -1.59
C VAL A 295 10.59 8.63 -0.99
N VAL A 296 11.53 9.04 -1.83
CA VAL A 296 12.84 9.59 -1.43
C VAL A 296 13.18 10.79 -2.28
N CYS A 297 14.11 11.63 -1.83
CA CYS A 297 14.65 12.67 -2.68
C CYS A 297 15.51 12.10 -3.84
N PRO A 298 15.64 12.83 -4.95
CA PRO A 298 16.26 12.38 -6.21
C PRO A 298 17.62 11.67 -6.07
N LYS A 299 18.45 12.05 -5.09
CA LYS A 299 19.78 11.45 -4.88
C LYS A 299 19.74 9.95 -4.54
N TYR A 300 18.61 9.44 -4.03
CA TYR A 300 18.43 8.03 -3.70
C TYR A 300 17.63 7.26 -4.76
N VAL A 301 17.05 7.94 -5.76
CA VAL A 301 16.12 7.33 -6.72
C VAL A 301 16.80 6.25 -7.58
N SER A 302 18.06 6.45 -7.96
CA SER A 302 18.80 5.48 -8.77
C SER A 302 18.94 4.11 -8.08
N GLU A 303 19.15 4.09 -6.77
CA GLU A 303 19.24 2.86 -5.99
C GLU A 303 17.87 2.15 -5.95
N ILE A 304 16.79 2.89 -5.68
CA ILE A 304 15.43 2.34 -5.69
C ILE A 304 15.10 1.77 -7.07
N ALA A 305 15.39 2.52 -8.13
CA ALA A 305 15.11 2.10 -9.50
C ALA A 305 15.89 0.83 -9.89
N HIS A 306 17.13 0.66 -9.42
CA HIS A 306 17.89 -0.57 -9.62
C HIS A 306 17.12 -1.79 -9.08
N TYR A 307 16.69 -1.73 -7.81
CA TYR A 307 15.94 -2.85 -7.22
C TYR A 307 14.56 -3.05 -7.85
N LYS A 308 13.87 -1.98 -8.28
CA LYS A 308 12.63 -2.12 -9.09
C LYS A 308 12.87 -2.93 -10.36
N LYS A 309 13.97 -2.64 -11.08
CA LYS A 309 14.35 -3.38 -12.29
C LYS A 309 14.77 -4.82 -11.99
N VAL A 310 15.43 -5.07 -10.85
CA VAL A 310 15.74 -6.44 -10.40
C VAL A 310 14.45 -7.25 -10.19
N LEU A 311 13.47 -6.70 -9.45
CA LEU A 311 12.20 -7.38 -9.19
C LEU A 311 11.42 -7.63 -10.49
N ALA A 312 11.38 -6.65 -11.40
CA ALA A 312 10.73 -6.80 -12.70
C ALA A 312 11.43 -7.84 -13.59
N GLY A 313 12.77 -7.83 -13.61
CA GLY A 313 13.56 -8.85 -14.31
C GLY A 313 13.28 -10.26 -13.79
N LYS A 314 13.23 -10.42 -12.45
CA LYS A 314 12.89 -11.70 -11.82
C LYS A 314 11.50 -12.18 -12.25
N LEU A 315 10.52 -11.27 -12.23
CA LEU A 315 9.16 -11.58 -12.64
C LEU A 315 9.12 -12.10 -14.07
N LEU A 316 9.73 -11.36 -15.01
CA LEU A 316 9.70 -11.71 -16.43
C LEU A 316 10.43 -13.03 -16.73
N VAL A 317 11.57 -13.29 -16.08
CA VAL A 317 12.32 -14.55 -16.25
C VAL A 317 11.48 -15.74 -15.78
N VAL A 318 10.88 -15.64 -14.59
CA VAL A 318 10.04 -16.72 -14.04
C VAL A 318 8.77 -16.89 -14.87
N GLN A 319 8.09 -15.80 -15.23
CA GLN A 319 6.88 -15.83 -16.03
C GLN A 319 7.12 -16.47 -17.40
N LYS A 320 8.24 -16.13 -18.07
CA LYS A 320 8.62 -16.78 -19.32
C LYS A 320 8.77 -18.29 -19.14
N GLN A 321 9.44 -18.75 -18.08
CA GLN A 321 9.60 -20.18 -17.82
C GLN A 321 8.26 -20.87 -17.55
N VAL A 322 7.37 -20.25 -16.78
CA VAL A 322 6.00 -20.71 -16.54
C VAL A 322 5.25 -20.89 -17.87
N PHE A 323 5.33 -19.88 -18.76
CA PHE A 323 4.66 -19.93 -20.06
C PHE A 323 5.22 -21.00 -20.97
N ASP A 324 6.54 -21.19 -20.98
CA ASP A 324 7.20 -22.24 -21.75
C ASP A 324 6.77 -23.64 -21.26
N TYR A 325 6.60 -23.84 -19.95
CA TYR A 325 6.05 -25.10 -19.42
C TYR A 325 4.58 -25.29 -19.76
N LEU A 326 3.74 -24.27 -19.61
CA LEU A 326 2.31 -24.36 -19.94
C LEU A 326 2.10 -24.75 -21.41
N LYS A 327 2.87 -24.18 -22.34
CA LYS A 327 2.86 -24.54 -23.77
C LYS A 327 3.29 -25.99 -24.01
N GLN A 328 4.33 -26.46 -23.31
CA GLN A 328 4.78 -27.86 -23.43
C GLN A 328 3.71 -28.84 -22.93
N LEU A 329 3.01 -28.49 -21.85
CA LEU A 329 1.93 -29.30 -21.26
C LEU A 329 0.64 -29.32 -22.10
N GLU A 330 0.54 -28.58 -23.21
CA GLU A 330 -0.54 -28.75 -24.19
C GLU A 330 -0.46 -30.10 -24.91
N ASN A 331 0.72 -30.72 -24.93
CA ASN A 331 0.97 -32.03 -25.50
C ASN A 331 1.35 -33.05 -24.40
N ALA A 332 1.42 -34.32 -24.77
CA ALA A 332 1.99 -35.34 -23.89
C ALA A 332 3.47 -35.04 -23.60
N VAL A 333 3.83 -35.04 -22.32
CA VAL A 333 5.20 -34.82 -21.85
C VAL A 333 5.75 -36.06 -21.15
N THR A 334 7.06 -36.18 -21.09
CA THR A 334 7.73 -37.30 -20.39
C THR A 334 7.60 -37.15 -18.87
N GLU A 335 7.74 -38.27 -18.14
CA GLU A 335 7.78 -38.25 -16.66
C GLU A 335 8.93 -37.40 -16.12
N GLU A 336 10.09 -37.44 -16.78
CA GLU A 336 11.24 -36.58 -16.45
C GLU A 336 10.87 -35.10 -16.52
N LYS A 337 10.14 -34.69 -17.57
CA LYS A 337 9.70 -33.31 -17.72
C LYS A 337 8.68 -32.92 -16.66
N LEU A 338 7.78 -33.82 -16.29
CA LEU A 338 6.85 -33.58 -15.18
C LEU A 338 7.59 -33.41 -13.86
N ALA A 339 8.62 -34.22 -13.60
CA ALA A 339 9.45 -34.09 -12.40
C ALA A 339 10.20 -32.76 -12.37
N GLU A 340 10.76 -32.31 -13.51
CA GLU A 340 11.39 -30.99 -13.66
C GLU A 340 10.40 -29.85 -13.32
N ILE A 341 9.17 -29.91 -13.85
CA ILE A 341 8.13 -28.90 -13.60
C ILE A 341 7.70 -28.90 -12.13
N LYS A 342 7.52 -30.07 -11.51
CA LYS A 342 7.21 -30.17 -10.07
C LYS A 342 8.32 -29.61 -9.20
N LEU A 343 9.58 -29.83 -9.58
CA LEU A 343 10.73 -29.24 -8.91
C LEU A 343 10.72 -27.71 -9.05
N PHE A 344 10.40 -27.19 -10.23
CA PHE A 344 10.26 -25.75 -10.44
C PHE A 344 9.14 -25.13 -9.59
N ILE A 345 7.98 -25.78 -9.49
CA ILE A 345 6.86 -25.32 -8.65
C ILE A 345 7.29 -25.21 -7.18
N SER A 346 7.97 -26.22 -6.65
CA SER A 346 8.37 -26.23 -5.23
C SER A 346 9.54 -25.30 -4.92
N THR A 347 10.53 -25.17 -5.81
CA THR A 347 11.78 -24.43 -5.55
C THR A 347 11.74 -22.98 -6.03
N THR A 348 11.03 -22.68 -7.12
CA THR A 348 10.99 -21.34 -7.73
C THR A 348 9.68 -20.62 -7.44
N LEU A 349 8.55 -21.33 -7.47
CA LEU A 349 7.24 -20.74 -7.13
C LEU A 349 6.89 -20.91 -5.64
N TYR A 350 7.74 -21.60 -4.87
CA TYR A 350 7.58 -21.85 -3.44
C TYR A 350 6.18 -22.35 -3.07
N ASN A 351 5.65 -23.27 -3.87
CA ASN A 351 4.41 -23.98 -3.57
C ASN A 351 4.75 -25.47 -3.34
N THR A 352 4.50 -25.96 -2.12
CA THR A 352 4.88 -27.32 -1.70
C THR A 352 3.85 -28.39 -2.05
N SER A 353 2.78 -28.02 -2.76
CA SER A 353 1.79 -28.97 -3.28
C SER A 353 2.46 -30.09 -4.06
N GLN A 354 1.85 -31.27 -3.99
CA GLN A 354 2.28 -32.46 -4.71
C GLN A 354 1.26 -32.77 -5.81
N PRO A 355 1.21 -31.99 -6.90
CA PRO A 355 0.24 -32.23 -7.96
C PRO A 355 0.52 -33.59 -8.61
N GLU A 356 -0.50 -34.42 -8.71
CA GLU A 356 -0.44 -35.77 -9.28
C GLU A 356 -0.80 -35.77 -10.77
N THR A 357 -1.62 -34.81 -11.21
CA THR A 357 -2.10 -34.71 -12.59
C THR A 357 -1.54 -33.50 -13.34
N VAL A 358 -1.52 -33.58 -14.68
CA VAL A 358 -1.15 -32.45 -15.55
C VAL A 358 -2.08 -31.25 -15.32
N ASP A 359 -3.37 -31.48 -15.09
CA ASP A 359 -4.32 -30.39 -14.85
C ASP A 359 -4.05 -29.67 -13.53
N GLN A 360 -3.68 -30.39 -12.47
CA GLN A 360 -3.26 -29.78 -11.21
C GLN A 360 -1.99 -28.94 -11.39
N ILE A 361 -1.00 -29.45 -12.14
CA ILE A 361 0.21 -28.69 -12.50
C ILE A 361 -0.17 -27.41 -13.25
N LYS A 362 -1.03 -27.50 -14.27
CA LYS A 362 -1.51 -26.34 -15.04
C LYS A 362 -2.22 -25.33 -14.16
N ASN A 363 -3.06 -25.78 -13.21
CA ASN A 363 -3.78 -24.90 -12.29
C ASN A 363 -2.87 -24.14 -11.33
N ILE A 364 -1.69 -24.68 -11.00
CA ILE A 364 -0.68 -24.00 -10.18
C ILE A 364 0.13 -23.02 -11.03
N LEU A 365 0.59 -23.46 -12.21
CA LEU A 365 1.39 -22.63 -13.11
C LEU A 365 0.59 -21.44 -13.68
N ASN A 366 -0.66 -21.66 -14.09
CA ASN A 366 -1.51 -20.66 -14.74
C ASN A 366 -2.24 -19.76 -13.72
N ARG A 367 -1.45 -19.07 -12.90
CA ARG A 367 -1.90 -18.09 -11.91
C ARG A 367 -1.20 -16.75 -12.15
N PRO A 368 -1.78 -15.62 -11.72
CA PRO A 368 -1.06 -14.36 -11.64
C PRO A 368 0.22 -14.51 -10.80
N LEU A 369 1.26 -13.77 -11.16
CA LEU A 369 2.58 -13.82 -10.52
C LEU A 369 2.88 -12.49 -9.84
N ARG A 370 3.43 -12.53 -8.62
CA ARG A 370 4.00 -11.36 -7.95
C ARG A 370 5.40 -11.65 -7.45
N VAL A 371 6.29 -10.68 -7.66
CA VAL A 371 7.62 -10.64 -7.04
C VAL A 371 7.64 -9.47 -6.08
N CYS A 372 7.96 -9.76 -4.82
CA CYS A 372 7.80 -8.86 -3.70
C CYS A 372 9.18 -8.55 -3.12
N GLY A 373 9.60 -7.29 -3.19
CA GLY A 373 10.77 -6.81 -2.46
C GLY A 373 10.47 -6.77 -0.96
N VAL A 374 11.27 -7.45 -0.14
CA VAL A 374 11.15 -7.45 1.33
C VAL A 374 12.43 -6.90 1.95
N VAL A 375 12.28 -6.13 3.03
CA VAL A 375 13.41 -5.50 3.73
C VAL A 375 13.64 -6.17 5.07
N LYS A 376 14.85 -6.09 5.61
CA LYS A 376 15.12 -6.57 6.97
C LYS A 376 14.21 -5.88 7.98
N ASN A 377 13.62 -6.66 8.88
CA ASN A 377 12.76 -6.13 9.92
C ASN A 377 13.62 -5.42 10.99
N THR A 378 13.31 -4.16 11.26
CA THR A 378 13.98 -3.33 12.27
C THR A 378 13.08 -3.06 13.49
N GLY A 379 12.05 -3.90 13.67
CA GLY A 379 11.00 -3.71 14.70
C GLY A 379 9.83 -2.86 14.23
N ALA A 380 9.67 -2.69 12.90
CA ALA A 380 8.57 -1.94 12.34
C ALA A 380 7.25 -2.73 12.51
N PRO A 381 6.18 -2.10 13.03
CA PRO A 381 4.88 -2.78 13.13
C PRO A 381 4.26 -2.98 11.75
N GLY A 382 3.75 -4.17 11.48
CA GLY A 382 3.00 -4.52 10.27
C GLY A 382 3.24 -5.96 9.81
N GLY A 383 2.91 -6.25 8.57
CA GLY A 383 3.04 -7.58 7.98
C GLY A 383 4.41 -7.92 7.41
N GLY A 384 4.62 -9.23 7.21
CA GLY A 384 5.85 -9.79 6.68
C GLY A 384 5.61 -11.01 5.79
N PRO A 385 6.68 -11.58 5.23
CA PRO A 385 6.61 -12.80 4.43
C PRO A 385 6.55 -14.06 5.31
N PHE A 386 5.57 -14.92 5.06
CA PHE A 386 5.35 -16.16 5.81
C PHE A 386 4.98 -17.31 4.89
N TRP A 387 5.27 -18.53 5.34
CA TRP A 387 4.67 -19.74 4.81
C TRP A 387 3.29 -19.92 5.45
N VAL A 388 2.26 -20.04 4.62
CA VAL A 388 0.87 -20.22 5.03
C VAL A 388 0.31 -21.50 4.43
N ARG A 389 -0.37 -22.29 5.27
CA ARG A 389 -1.10 -23.46 4.83
C ARG A 389 -2.52 -23.12 4.44
N LYS A 390 -2.94 -23.46 3.22
CA LYS A 390 -4.33 -23.34 2.76
C LYS A 390 -4.66 -24.54 1.90
N ASP A 391 -5.81 -25.18 2.14
CA ASP A 391 -6.32 -26.31 1.36
C ASP A 391 -5.32 -27.49 1.24
N GLY A 392 -4.47 -27.67 2.26
CA GLY A 392 -3.43 -28.72 2.29
C GLY A 392 -2.11 -28.34 1.61
N GLU A 393 -1.99 -27.15 1.03
CA GLU A 393 -0.78 -26.65 0.36
C GLU A 393 -0.10 -25.58 1.22
N ASP A 394 1.24 -25.59 1.29
CA ASP A 394 2.00 -24.47 1.83
C ASP A 394 2.49 -23.57 0.69
N SER A 395 2.26 -22.27 0.84
CA SER A 395 2.76 -21.26 -0.10
C SER A 395 3.19 -20.00 0.62
N LEU A 396 4.02 -19.21 -0.06
CA LEU A 396 4.48 -17.91 0.44
C LEU A 396 3.38 -16.85 0.35
N GLN A 397 3.13 -16.18 1.48
CA GLN A 397 2.12 -15.13 1.59
C GLN A 397 2.65 -13.94 2.38
N ILE A 398 2.10 -12.76 2.10
CA ILE A 398 2.25 -11.61 2.98
C ILE A 398 1.13 -11.71 4.02
N VAL A 399 1.50 -11.74 5.30
CA VAL A 399 0.56 -11.85 6.43
C VAL A 399 0.77 -10.65 7.34
N GLU A 400 -0.31 -9.91 7.61
CA GLU A 400 -0.30 -8.82 8.58
C GLU A 400 -0.34 -9.38 10.01
N ALA A 401 0.30 -8.69 10.96
CA ALA A 401 0.33 -9.13 12.36
C ALA A 401 -1.09 -9.39 12.94
N ALA A 402 -2.09 -8.61 12.52
CA ALA A 402 -3.48 -8.78 12.93
C ALA A 402 -4.15 -10.07 12.42
N GLN A 403 -3.54 -10.77 11.44
CA GLN A 403 -4.02 -12.07 10.92
C GLN A 403 -3.39 -13.25 11.66
N ILE A 404 -2.48 -13.01 12.60
CA ILE A 404 -1.81 -14.05 13.38
C ILE A 404 -2.39 -14.08 14.79
N ASN A 405 -2.69 -15.27 15.30
CA ASN A 405 -3.22 -15.44 16.65
C ASN A 405 -2.12 -15.22 17.69
N THR A 406 -1.96 -13.99 18.18
CA THR A 406 -0.93 -13.65 19.17
C THR A 406 -1.19 -14.22 20.57
N GLU A 407 -2.41 -14.72 20.84
CA GLU A 407 -2.73 -15.42 22.10
C GLU A 407 -2.18 -16.85 22.10
N ALA A 408 -1.93 -17.44 20.92
CA ALA A 408 -1.27 -18.73 20.79
C ALA A 408 0.25 -18.55 20.81
N ILE A 409 0.91 -19.11 21.82
CA ILE A 409 2.36 -18.97 22.03
C ILE A 409 3.16 -19.38 20.79
N SER A 410 2.80 -20.48 20.13
CA SER A 410 3.49 -20.96 18.92
C SER A 410 3.39 -19.98 17.76
N GLN A 411 2.21 -19.39 17.53
CA GLN A 411 1.98 -18.41 16.46
C GLN A 411 2.67 -17.08 16.77
N LYS A 412 2.65 -16.65 18.03
CA LYS A 412 3.38 -15.47 18.48
C LYS A 412 4.89 -15.63 18.25
N GLN A 413 5.46 -16.80 18.55
CA GLN A 413 6.88 -17.07 18.29
C GLN A 413 7.23 -16.98 16.80
N LEU A 414 6.35 -17.40 15.89
CA LEU A 414 6.57 -17.26 14.45
C LEU A 414 6.63 -15.79 14.03
N LEU A 415 5.75 -14.95 14.58
CA LEU A 415 5.77 -13.51 14.35
C LEU A 415 7.03 -12.86 14.94
N ASP A 416 7.39 -13.20 16.18
CA ASP A 416 8.57 -12.64 16.87
C ASP A 416 9.89 -13.02 16.16
N ASN A 417 9.92 -14.17 15.48
CA ASN A 417 11.06 -14.64 14.68
C ASN A 417 11.07 -14.11 13.23
N ALA A 418 10.14 -13.24 12.84
CA ALA A 418 10.08 -12.70 11.50
C ALA A 418 11.30 -11.79 11.20
N THR A 419 12.15 -12.24 10.29
CA THR A 419 13.41 -11.56 9.94
C THR A 419 13.23 -10.40 8.94
N HIS A 420 12.12 -10.40 8.20
CA HIS A 420 11.83 -9.45 7.13
C HIS A 420 10.44 -8.84 7.27
N PHE A 421 10.27 -7.68 6.65
CA PHE A 421 9.07 -6.87 6.63
C PHE A 421 8.65 -6.60 5.19
N ASN A 422 7.34 -6.48 4.94
CA ASN A 422 6.81 -6.13 3.62
C ASN A 422 6.67 -4.60 3.45
N PRO A 423 7.53 -3.95 2.65
CA PRO A 423 7.45 -2.51 2.37
C PRO A 423 6.32 -2.13 1.41
N VAL A 424 5.57 -3.10 0.89
CA VAL A 424 4.64 -2.92 -0.24
C VAL A 424 5.40 -2.45 -1.48
N ASP A 425 6.45 -3.21 -1.82
CA ASP A 425 7.19 -3.07 -3.07
C ASP A 425 6.95 -4.32 -3.92
N LEU A 426 5.97 -4.25 -4.82
CA LEU A 426 5.52 -5.40 -5.59
C LEU A 426 5.68 -5.12 -7.08
N VAL A 427 6.03 -6.16 -7.81
CA VAL A 427 5.90 -6.22 -9.28
C VAL A 427 4.98 -7.38 -9.60
N CYS A 428 3.97 -7.13 -10.42
CA CYS A 428 2.90 -8.07 -10.73
C CYS A 428 2.80 -8.34 -12.23
N GLY A 429 2.58 -9.60 -12.59
CA GLY A 429 2.22 -10.05 -13.93
C GLY A 429 0.81 -10.63 -13.89
N VAL A 430 -0.09 -10.05 -14.68
CA VAL A 430 -1.54 -10.32 -14.61
C VAL A 430 -2.11 -10.97 -15.88
N LYS A 431 -1.24 -11.31 -16.84
CA LYS A 431 -1.61 -12.01 -18.08
C LYS A 431 -1.18 -13.48 -18.03
N ASP A 432 -1.98 -14.32 -18.68
CA ASP A 432 -1.70 -15.73 -18.89
C ASP A 432 -0.71 -15.97 -20.06
N TYR A 433 -0.36 -17.23 -20.28
CA TYR A 433 0.58 -17.63 -21.34
C TYR A 433 0.06 -17.45 -22.77
N GLN A 434 -1.24 -17.17 -22.93
CA GLN A 434 -1.92 -16.88 -24.19
C GLN A 434 -2.09 -15.37 -24.42
N GLY A 435 -1.75 -14.54 -23.43
CA GLY A 435 -1.87 -13.08 -23.48
C GLY A 435 -3.21 -12.55 -22.96
N ASN A 436 -4.07 -13.39 -22.39
CA ASN A 436 -5.33 -12.94 -21.79
C ASN A 436 -5.09 -12.43 -20.36
N THR A 437 -5.78 -11.37 -19.97
CA THR A 437 -5.75 -10.86 -18.59
C THR A 437 -6.56 -11.79 -17.68
N PHE A 438 -5.96 -12.19 -16.56
CA PHE A 438 -6.66 -12.94 -15.53
C PHE A 438 -7.75 -12.08 -14.88
N ASN A 439 -8.89 -12.68 -14.58
CA ASN A 439 -9.81 -12.11 -13.60
C ASN A 439 -9.25 -12.34 -12.19
N LEU A 440 -8.67 -11.29 -11.60
CA LEU A 440 -7.95 -11.37 -10.34
C LEU A 440 -8.86 -11.76 -9.16
N HIS A 441 -10.17 -11.58 -9.29
CA HIS A 441 -11.15 -12.01 -8.29
C HIS A 441 -11.22 -13.52 -8.11
N ASP A 442 -10.77 -14.29 -9.10
CA ASP A 442 -10.75 -15.76 -9.04
C ASP A 442 -9.57 -16.27 -8.19
N PHE A 443 -8.62 -15.40 -7.83
CA PHE A 443 -7.39 -15.75 -7.11
C PHE A 443 -7.29 -15.15 -5.69
N LYS A 444 -8.43 -14.75 -5.10
CA LYS A 444 -8.50 -14.21 -3.73
C LYS A 444 -8.95 -15.28 -2.72
N ASP A 445 -8.50 -15.16 -1.48
CA ASP A 445 -9.08 -15.92 -0.37
C ASP A 445 -10.35 -15.21 0.13
N VAL A 446 -11.51 -15.82 -0.09
CA VAL A 446 -12.81 -15.30 0.33
C VAL A 446 -13.06 -15.41 1.83
N ASP A 447 -12.32 -16.29 2.52
CA ASP A 447 -12.44 -16.49 3.97
C ASP A 447 -11.53 -15.55 4.77
N SER A 448 -10.65 -14.81 4.08
CA SER A 448 -9.74 -13.84 4.67
C SER A 448 -10.41 -12.46 4.85
N GLY A 449 -9.86 -11.63 5.73
CA GLY A 449 -10.38 -10.30 6.04
C GLY A 449 -10.14 -9.91 7.50
N PHE A 450 -10.87 -8.89 7.97
CA PHE A 450 -10.85 -8.49 9.37
C PHE A 450 -12.23 -8.09 9.84
N VAL A 451 -12.61 -8.50 11.05
CA VAL A 451 -13.75 -7.91 11.75
C VAL A 451 -13.22 -6.84 12.69
N THR A 452 -13.56 -5.59 12.42
CA THR A 452 -13.16 -4.45 13.25
C THR A 452 -14.33 -3.94 14.07
N GLN A 453 -14.07 -3.51 15.30
CA GLN A 453 -15.04 -2.79 16.11
C GLN A 453 -14.89 -1.29 15.87
N LYS A 454 -16.00 -0.63 15.53
CA LYS A 454 -16.09 0.82 15.33
C LYS A 454 -17.23 1.38 16.17
N SER A 455 -17.31 2.70 16.27
CA SER A 455 -18.44 3.38 16.90
C SER A 455 -19.30 4.08 15.84
N TYR A 456 -20.61 4.02 15.99
CA TYR A 456 -21.57 4.77 15.19
C TYR A 456 -22.68 5.29 16.09
N GLN A 457 -22.87 6.62 16.13
CA GLN A 457 -23.84 7.29 17.00
C GLN A 457 -23.77 6.84 18.47
N GLY A 458 -22.54 6.69 18.99
CA GLY A 458 -22.29 6.26 20.38
C GLY A 458 -22.48 4.76 20.64
N LYS A 459 -22.89 3.97 19.64
CA LYS A 459 -23.02 2.51 19.74
C LYS A 459 -21.83 1.80 19.11
N SER A 460 -21.38 0.72 19.73
CA SER A 460 -20.35 -0.15 19.17
C SER A 460 -20.95 -1.02 18.06
N ILE A 461 -20.27 -1.06 16.92
CA ILE A 461 -20.65 -1.81 15.73
C ILE A 461 -19.48 -2.67 15.26
N LYS A 462 -19.77 -3.81 14.62
CA LYS A 462 -18.78 -4.62 13.91
C LYS A 462 -18.86 -4.34 12.42
N VAL A 463 -17.71 -4.18 11.77
CA VAL A 463 -17.57 -3.94 10.33
C VAL A 463 -16.57 -4.92 9.75
N LEU A 464 -16.87 -5.44 8.57
CA LEU A 464 -15.99 -6.33 7.84
C LEU A 464 -15.05 -5.50 6.95
N GLU A 465 -13.76 -5.72 7.06
CA GLU A 465 -12.77 -5.26 6.10
C GLU A 465 -12.40 -6.44 5.20
N LEU A 466 -12.47 -6.24 3.89
CA LEU A 466 -12.15 -7.28 2.91
C LEU A 466 -10.64 -7.58 2.96
N PRO A 467 -10.20 -8.78 2.49
CA PRO A 467 -8.79 -9.14 2.47
C PRO A 467 -7.98 -8.06 1.76
N GLY A 468 -6.91 -7.57 2.39
CA GLY A 468 -6.10 -6.49 1.81
C GLY A 468 -5.45 -6.91 0.49
N LEU A 469 -5.13 -5.93 -0.36
CA LEU A 469 -4.62 -6.17 -1.72
C LEU A 469 -3.46 -7.19 -1.76
N TRP A 470 -2.48 -7.04 -0.87
CA TRP A 470 -1.32 -7.93 -0.80
C TRP A 470 -1.46 -9.04 0.24
N ASN A 471 -2.39 -8.93 1.19
CA ASN A 471 -2.63 -9.89 2.26
C ASN A 471 -4.05 -10.48 2.16
N GLY A 472 -4.17 -11.56 1.38
CA GLY A 472 -5.41 -12.32 1.17
C GLY A 472 -6.06 -12.13 -0.21
N ALA A 473 -6.09 -10.92 -0.77
CA ALA A 473 -6.64 -10.71 -2.11
C ALA A 473 -5.77 -11.33 -3.23
N MET A 474 -4.49 -11.58 -2.91
CA MET A 474 -3.52 -12.28 -3.76
C MET A 474 -3.16 -13.68 -3.22
N ALA A 475 -4.05 -14.32 -2.45
CA ALA A 475 -3.75 -15.59 -1.78
C ALA A 475 -3.40 -16.72 -2.76
N TYR A 476 -4.08 -16.80 -3.90
CA TYR A 476 -3.83 -17.83 -4.91
C TYR A 476 -2.93 -17.32 -6.05
N TRP A 477 -2.03 -16.38 -5.76
CA TRP A 477 -1.01 -15.92 -6.70
C TRP A 477 0.30 -16.68 -6.48
N ASN A 478 1.05 -16.92 -7.55
CA ASN A 478 2.43 -17.35 -7.43
C ASN A 478 3.23 -16.19 -6.83
N THR A 479 3.94 -16.44 -5.73
CA THR A 479 4.57 -15.40 -4.90
C THR A 479 6.05 -15.71 -4.70
N ILE A 480 6.89 -14.73 -5.00
CA ILE A 480 8.34 -14.82 -4.78
C ILE A 480 8.78 -13.63 -3.94
N PHE A 481 9.54 -13.87 -2.88
CA PHE A 481 10.16 -12.81 -2.08
C PHE A 481 11.63 -12.65 -2.43
N VAL A 482 12.07 -11.41 -2.58
CA VAL A 482 13.47 -11.04 -2.82
C VAL A 482 13.90 -10.04 -1.76
N GLU A 483 15.00 -10.30 -1.06
CA GLU A 483 15.59 -9.34 -0.11
C GLU A 483 16.08 -8.10 -0.89
N VAL A 484 15.61 -6.92 -0.48
CA VAL A 484 16.06 -5.62 -0.99
C VAL A 484 16.56 -4.74 0.17
N PRO A 485 17.42 -3.73 -0.09
CA PRO A 485 17.92 -2.86 0.96
C PRO A 485 16.81 -2.08 1.66
N LEU A 486 17.01 -1.80 2.94
CA LEU A 486 16.09 -0.97 3.74
C LEU A 486 15.90 0.43 3.12
N ALA A 487 16.89 0.93 2.38
CA ALA A 487 16.83 2.21 1.66
C ALA A 487 15.71 2.28 0.60
N THR A 488 15.09 1.15 0.21
CA THR A 488 13.91 1.13 -0.67
C THR A 488 12.59 1.43 0.07
N PHE A 489 12.64 1.53 1.41
CA PHE A 489 11.47 1.71 2.27
C PHE A 489 11.57 2.97 3.14
N ASN A 490 11.02 4.07 2.63
CA ASN A 490 11.01 5.38 3.29
C ASN A 490 9.58 5.96 3.39
N PRO A 491 8.69 5.33 4.17
CA PRO A 491 7.34 5.84 4.35
C PRO A 491 7.28 6.99 5.35
N VAL A 492 6.33 7.90 5.13
CA VAL A 492 6.00 8.98 6.08
C VAL A 492 4.76 8.59 6.90
N LYS A 493 4.96 8.13 8.13
CA LYS A 493 3.88 7.72 9.06
C LYS A 493 3.51 8.83 10.05
N THR A 494 4.50 9.62 10.47
CA THR A 494 4.36 10.85 11.27
C THR A 494 4.98 12.02 10.50
N VAL A 495 4.56 13.25 10.76
CA VAL A 495 5.12 14.43 10.07
C VAL A 495 6.64 14.58 10.30
N ASN A 496 7.13 14.12 11.44
CA ASN A 496 8.57 14.15 11.77
C ASN A 496 9.39 13.19 10.91
N ASP A 497 8.79 12.21 10.24
CA ASP A 497 9.52 11.37 9.29
C ASP A 497 10.10 12.18 8.13
N LEU A 498 9.52 13.34 7.80
CA LEU A 498 10.07 14.26 6.78
C LEU A 498 11.42 14.88 7.16
N LEU A 499 11.82 14.79 8.44
CA LEU A 499 13.12 15.28 8.91
C LEU A 499 14.27 14.27 8.65
N LYS A 500 13.93 13.04 8.22
CA LYS A 500 14.96 12.04 7.89
C LYS A 500 15.74 12.45 6.64
N LYS A 501 16.99 12.01 6.56
CA LYS A 501 17.91 12.36 5.46
C LYS A 501 17.37 11.97 4.08
N GLU A 502 16.59 10.89 4.01
CA GLU A 502 15.97 10.39 2.78
C GLU A 502 14.91 11.35 2.23
N HIS A 503 14.36 12.21 3.09
CA HIS A 503 13.40 13.28 2.77
C HIS A 503 14.01 14.68 2.76
N ASN A 504 15.33 14.81 2.94
CA ASN A 504 16.02 16.09 2.95
C ASN A 504 16.96 16.22 1.72
N PRO A 505 16.50 16.89 0.64
CA PRO A 505 17.33 17.13 -0.55
C PRO A 505 18.61 17.91 -0.25
N MET A 506 18.57 18.83 0.72
CA MET A 506 19.68 19.72 1.09
C MET A 506 20.68 19.07 2.06
N TYR A 507 20.41 17.86 2.52
CA TYR A 507 21.33 17.12 3.39
C TYR A 507 22.57 16.68 2.61
N ASN A 508 23.68 17.40 2.83
CA ASN A 508 25.03 16.99 2.46
C ASN A 508 25.63 16.27 3.66
N GLY A 509 25.95 14.98 3.49
CA GLY A 509 26.27 14.04 4.57
C GLY A 509 27.40 14.44 5.51
#